data_AF-A0A9P0F3N9-F1
#
_entry.id   AF-A0A9P0F3N9-F1
#
_cell.length_a   1.000
_cell.length_b   1.000
_cell.length_c   1.000
_cell.angle_alpha   90.00
_cell.angle_beta   90.00
_cell.angle_gamma   90.00
#
_symmetry.space_group_name_H-M   'P 1'
#
loop_
_entity.id
_entity.type
_entity.pdbx_description
1 polymer ?
#
loop_
_entity_poly.entity_id
_entity_poly.type
_entity_poly.pdbx_seq_one_letter_code
_entity_poly.pdbx_strand_id
1 'polypeptide(L)'
;MGSGFLDENINPCLKEQALSLKCLQNNNYDKDKCFLPIENYKFCKKFWGKVRNMRRSQGIYPLLPPPEEREKVKADWQAGKFKLDV
;
A
#
# COMPACT_ATOMS: atom_id res chain seq x y z
N MET A 1 -13.22 18.94 -2.50
CA MET A 1 -12.15 18.15 -1.85
C MET A 1 -11.90 16.93 -2.72
N GLY A 2 -10.79 16.90 -3.46
CA GLY A 2 -10.53 15.92 -4.51
C GLY A 2 -10.25 14.51 -3.96
N SER A 3 -10.87 13.52 -4.59
CA SER A 3 -10.91 12.10 -4.23
C SER A 3 -9.61 11.34 -4.52
N GLY A 4 -8.48 11.80 -3.95
CA GLY A 4 -7.20 11.08 -4.01
C GLY A 4 -7.23 9.67 -3.40
N PHE A 5 -8.33 9.30 -2.76
CA PHE A 5 -8.59 7.97 -2.21
C PHE A 5 -8.86 6.91 -3.28
N LEU A 6 -9.39 7.28 -4.46
CA LEU A 6 -9.80 6.33 -5.51
C LEU A 6 -8.83 6.24 -6.70
N ASP A 7 -7.81 7.09 -6.72
CA ASP A 7 -6.82 7.10 -7.80
C ASP A 7 -5.71 6.08 -7.52
N GLU A 8 -5.63 5.05 -8.36
CA GLU A 8 -4.57 4.04 -8.27
C GLU A 8 -3.17 4.67 -8.42
N ASN A 9 -3.02 5.80 -9.13
CA ASN A 9 -1.72 6.47 -9.26
C ASN A 9 -1.25 7.11 -7.97
N ILE A 10 -2.16 7.44 -7.05
CA ILE A 10 -1.86 8.13 -5.78
C ILE A 10 -1.89 7.15 -4.61
N ASN A 11 -2.84 6.22 -4.63
CA ASN A 11 -3.11 5.24 -3.58
C ASN A 11 -2.77 3.82 -4.06
N PRO A 12 -1.59 3.29 -3.70
CA PRO A 12 -1.19 1.95 -4.11
C PRO A 12 -1.85 0.84 -3.27
N CYS A 13 -2.70 1.21 -2.32
CA CYS A 13 -3.44 0.32 -1.42
C CYS A 13 -4.96 0.40 -1.62
N LEU A 14 -5.39 0.80 -2.83
CA LEU A 14 -6.81 1.01 -3.14
C LEU A 14 -7.64 -0.27 -2.88
N LYS A 15 -7.11 -1.43 -3.28
CA LYS A 15 -7.78 -2.72 -3.13
C LYS A 15 -7.96 -3.09 -1.66
N GLU A 16 -6.91 -2.98 -0.86
CA GLU A 16 -6.93 -3.29 0.57
C GLU A 16 -7.82 -2.30 1.34
N GLN A 17 -7.81 -1.02 0.94
CA GLN A 17 -8.72 -0.02 1.49
C GLN A 17 -10.17 -0.39 1.20
N ALA A 18 -10.50 -0.76 -0.04
CA ALA A 18 -11.85 -1.15 -0.44
C ALA A 18 -12.32 -2.38 0.34
N LEU A 19 -11.46 -3.39 0.53
CA LEU A 19 -11.77 -4.59 1.32
C LEU A 19 -12.02 -4.26 2.80
N SER A 20 -11.17 -3.41 3.39
CA SER A 20 -11.31 -2.95 4.77
C SER A 20 -12.61 -2.18 4.98
N LEU A 21 -12.91 -1.22 4.11
CA LEU A 21 -14.14 -0.44 4.16
C LEU A 21 -15.39 -1.32 3.96
N LYS A 22 -15.35 -2.24 2.99
CA LYS A 22 -16.46 -3.18 2.75
C LYS A 22 -16.73 -4.07 3.96
N CYS A 23 -15.67 -4.57 4.60
CA CYS A 23 -15.83 -5.37 5.81
C CYS A 23 -16.47 -4.54 6.93
N LEU A 24 -15.97 -3.32 7.17
CA LEU A 24 -16.50 -2.43 8.20
C LEU A 24 -17.98 -2.10 7.94
N GLN A 25 -18.34 -1.76 6.70
CA GLN A 25 -19.72 -1.50 6.31
C GLN A 25 -20.65 -2.69 6.59
N ASN A 26 -20.20 -3.91 6.31
CA ASN A 26 -20.99 -5.12 6.54
C ASN A 26 -21.09 -5.53 8.02
N ASN A 27 -20.20 -5.01 8.88
CA ASN A 27 -20.08 -5.41 10.28
C ASN A 27 -20.36 -4.24 11.25
N ASN A 28 -21.15 -3.25 10.83
CA ASN A 28 -21.48 -2.07 11.66
C ASN A 28 -20.24 -1.34 12.21
N TYR A 29 -19.18 -1.26 11.40
CA TYR A 29 -17.90 -0.64 11.73
C TYR A 29 -17.14 -1.30 12.90
N ASP A 30 -17.48 -2.55 13.22
CA ASP A 30 -16.75 -3.38 14.16
C ASP A 30 -15.37 -3.75 13.59
N LYS A 31 -14.32 -3.17 14.18
CA LYS A 31 -12.94 -3.37 13.73
C LYS A 31 -12.43 -4.76 14.06
N ASP A 32 -12.93 -5.39 15.12
CA ASP A 32 -12.44 -6.68 15.59
C ASP A 32 -12.84 -7.78 14.61
N LYS A 33 -14.06 -7.69 14.05
CA LYS A 33 -14.53 -8.55 12.96
C LYS A 33 -13.78 -8.36 11.64
N CYS A 34 -13.09 -7.23 11.49
CA CYS A 34 -12.39 -6.83 10.28
C CYS A 34 -10.87 -6.74 10.47
N PHE A 35 -10.33 -7.41 11.48
CA PHE A 35 -8.91 -7.38 11.81
C PHE A 35 -8.02 -7.66 10.59
N LEU A 36 -8.27 -8.78 9.89
CA LEU A 36 -7.44 -9.20 8.75
C LEU A 36 -7.40 -8.17 7.59
N PRO A 37 -8.54 -7.71 7.02
CA PRO A 37 -8.50 -6.70 5.96
C PRO A 37 -7.94 -5.35 6.42
N ILE A 38 -8.11 -4.99 7.71
CA ILE A 38 -7.49 -3.79 8.30
C ILE A 38 -5.96 -3.94 8.37
N GLU A 39 -5.46 -5.09 8.85
CA GLU A 39 -4.03 -5.36 8.92
C GLU A 39 -3.38 -5.41 7.53
N ASN A 40 -4.05 -6.01 6.54
CA ASN A 40 -3.58 -5.99 5.15
C ASN A 40 -3.44 -4.56 4.62
N TYR A 41 -4.42 -3.69 4.89
CA TYR A 41 -4.34 -2.27 4.52
C TYR A 41 -3.18 -1.55 5.23
N LYS A 42 -2.96 -1.81 6.52
CA LYS A 42 -1.82 -1.23 7.27
C LYS A 42 -0.49 -1.73 6.72
N PHE A 43 -0.37 -3.03 6.44
CA PHE A 43 0.82 -3.63 5.85
C PHE A 43 1.14 -3.01 4.49
N CYS A 44 0.14 -2.88 3.62
CA CYS A 44 0.30 -2.24 2.32
C CYS A 44 0.87 -0.81 2.46
N LYS A 45 0.30 0.01 3.35
CA LYS A 45 0.80 1.38 3.59
C LYS A 45 2.24 1.37 4.09
N LYS A 46 2.59 0.46 5.00
CA LYS A 46 3.94 0.33 5.55
C LYS A 46 4.95 -0.07 4.47
N PHE A 47 4.58 -1.03 3.62
CA PHE A 47 5.37 -1.47 2.48
C PHE A 47 5.66 -0.29 1.52
N TRP A 48 4.62 0.39 1.04
CA TRP A 48 4.81 1.52 0.12
C TRP A 48 5.51 2.72 0.76
N GLY A 49 5.36 2.91 2.07
CA GLY A 49 6.15 3.87 2.84
C GLY A 49 7.65 3.57 2.77
N LYS A 50 8.04 2.30 2.92
CA LYS A 50 9.44 1.87 2.78
C LYS A 50 9.95 2.02 1.34
N VAL A 51 9.15 1.66 0.34
CA VAL A 51 9.51 1.86 -1.08
C VAL A 51 9.74 3.34 -1.38
N ARG A 52 8.86 4.23 -0.89
CA ARG A 52 9.02 5.68 -1.04
C ARG A 52 10.31 6.18 -0.40
N ASN A 53 10.63 5.71 0.80
CA ASN A 53 11.85 6.10 1.51
C ASN A 53 13.11 5.63 0.78
N MET A 54 13.13 4.39 0.29
CA MET A 54 14.24 3.85 -0.51
C MET A 54 14.39 4.60 -1.84
N ARG A 55 13.31 4.87 -2.57
CA ARG A 55 13.38 5.66 -3.82
C ARG A 55 13.89 7.08 -3.54
N ARG A 56 13.47 7.68 -2.43
CA ARG A 56 13.95 8.99 -1.98
C ARG A 56 15.45 8.98 -1.67
N SER A 57 15.96 8.00 -0.93
CA SER A 57 17.39 7.93 -0.61
C SER A 57 18.27 7.71 -1.85
N GLN A 58 17.72 7.06 -2.88
CA GLN A 58 18.36 6.84 -4.18
C GLN A 58 18.13 7.99 -5.19
N GLY A 59 17.38 9.03 -4.83
CA GLY A 59 17.05 10.14 -5.74
C GLY A 59 16.12 9.78 -6.90
N ILE A 60 15.39 8.66 -6.81
CA ILE A 60 14.50 8.15 -7.87
C ILE A 60 13.11 8.77 -7.75
N TYR A 61 12.65 9.43 -8.81
CA TYR A 61 11.30 9.99 -8.93
C TYR A 61 10.55 9.42 -10.13
N PRO A 62 9.20 9.27 -10.05
CA PRO A 62 8.34 9.57 -8.90
C PRO A 62 8.58 8.63 -7.70
N LEU A 63 8.30 9.12 -6.47
CA LEU A 63 8.51 8.35 -5.24
C LEU A 63 7.60 7.14 -5.12
N LEU A 64 6.43 7.19 -5.75
CA LEU A 64 5.57 6.04 -5.92
C LEU A 64 5.72 5.56 -7.36
N PRO A 65 6.09 4.29 -7.60
CA PRO A 65 6.17 3.76 -8.95
C PRO A 65 4.78 3.69 -9.59
N PRO A 66 4.71 3.82 -10.93
CA PRO A 66 3.46 3.74 -11.67
C PRO A 66 2.86 2.33 -11.58
N PRO A 67 1.53 2.17 -11.77
CA PRO A 67 0.82 0.91 -11.52
C PRO A 67 1.44 -0.33 -12.19
N GLU A 68 1.92 -0.19 -13.43
CA GLU A 68 2.53 -1.27 -14.22
C GLU A 68 3.82 -1.84 -13.58
N GLU A 69 4.58 -1.02 -12.85
CA GLU A 69 5.82 -1.46 -12.19
C GLU A 69 5.59 -2.08 -10.82
N ARG A 70 4.40 -1.88 -10.23
CA ARG A 70 4.15 -2.24 -8.82
C ARG A 70 4.21 -3.72 -8.55
N GLU A 71 3.78 -4.55 -9.49
CA GLU A 71 3.85 -6.01 -9.36
C GLU A 71 5.30 -6.47 -9.29
N LYS A 72 6.19 -5.88 -10.10
CA LYS A 72 7.62 -6.16 -10.04
C LYS A 72 8.24 -5.72 -8.71
N VAL A 73 7.90 -4.53 -8.22
CA VAL A 73 8.37 -4.02 -6.91
C VAL A 73 7.92 -4.94 -5.77
N LYS A 74 6.68 -5.45 -5.80
CA LYS A 74 6.20 -6.44 -4.81
C LYS A 74 6.95 -7.76 -4.90
N ALA A 75 7.18 -8.28 -6.11
CA ALA A 75 7.93 -9.52 -6.32
C ALA A 75 9.38 -9.39 -5.82
N ASP A 76 10.03 -8.26 -6.12
CA ASP A 76 11.39 -7.97 -5.65
C ASP A 76 11.45 -7.83 -4.12
N TRP A 77 10.39 -7.32 -3.48
CA TRP A 77 10.27 -7.26 -2.02
C TRP A 77 10.15 -8.65 -1.40
N GLN A 78 9.31 -9.51 -1.97
CA GLN A 78 9.15 -10.90 -1.53
C GLN A 78 10.43 -11.71 -1.74
N ALA A 79 11.18 -11.42 -2.81
CA ALA A 79 12.48 -12.03 -3.09
C ALA A 79 13.63 -11.45 -2.25
N GLY A 80 13.37 -10.51 -1.33
CA GLY A 80 14.38 -9.92 -0.44
C GLY A 80 15.41 -9.03 -1.14
N LYS A 81 15.11 -8.54 -2.36
CA LYS A 81 16.06 -7.75 -3.16
C LYS A 81 16.18 -6.28 -2.73
N PHE A 82 15.32 -5.85 -1.81
CA PHE A 82 15.39 -4.51 -1.23
C PHE A 82 16.49 -4.50 -0.17
N LYS A 83 17.64 -3.91 -0.51
CA LYS A 83 18.62 -3.44 0.48
C LYS A 83 18.02 -2.24 1.21
N LEU A 84 17.18 -2.51 2.20
CA LEU A 84 16.91 -1.54 3.23
C LEU A 84 18.16 -1.54 4.09
N ASP A 85 19.02 -0.55 3.86
CA ASP A 85 20.08 -0.24 4.81
C ASP A 85 19.37 0.08 6.15
N VAL A 86 19.42 -0.88 7.07
CA VAL A 86 19.05 -0.75 8.48
C VAL A 86 20.27 -0.28 9.23
#